data_AF-A0A6A3A298-F1
#
_entry.id   AF-A0A6A3A298-F1
#
_cell.length_a   1.000
_cell.length_b   1.000
_cell.length_c   1.000
_cell.angle_alpha   90.00
_cell.angle_beta   90.00
_cell.angle_gamma   90.00
#
_symmetry.space_group_name_H-M   'P 1'
#
loop_
_entity.id
_entity.type
_entity.pdbx_description
1 polymer ?
#
loop_
_entity_poly.entity_id
_entity_poly.type
_entity_poly.pdbx_seq_one_letter_code
_entity_poly.pdbx_strand_id
1 'polypeptide(L)'
;MAAGEGEEFVYRISTAEEWEYLQNNGSTFGGNLDKSSGFIHFSSLHQLQLGGELVYELVDGSNKFPHFYGPSRSFAPLPSDAVTKAERLSVVDGQFSCSLLNEQ
;
A
#
# COMPACT_ATOMS: atom_id res chain seq x y z
N MET A 1 -1.80 -6.74 -29.57
CA MET A 1 -0.45 -6.65 -28.99
C MET A 1 -0.65 -6.51 -27.49
N ALA A 2 -0.51 -7.60 -26.74
CA ALA A 2 -0.67 -7.58 -25.29
C ALA A 2 0.52 -6.82 -24.69
N ALA A 3 0.24 -5.76 -23.94
CA ALA A 3 1.24 -5.15 -23.07
C ALA A 3 1.64 -6.19 -22.02
N GLY A 4 2.94 -6.30 -21.73
CA GLY A 4 3.50 -7.35 -20.88
C GLY A 4 2.81 -7.42 -19.52
N GLU A 5 2.51 -8.65 -19.10
CA GLU A 5 2.07 -8.98 -17.74
C GLU A 5 3.27 -8.82 -16.80
N GLY A 6 3.58 -7.59 -16.42
CA GLY A 6 4.42 -7.31 -15.26
C GLY A 6 3.64 -7.65 -13.99
N GLU A 7 4.32 -8.17 -12.98
CA GLU A 7 3.71 -8.42 -11.66
C GLU A 7 3.12 -7.11 -11.12
N GLU A 8 1.78 -7.02 -11.04
CA GLU A 8 1.11 -5.83 -10.52
C GLU A 8 1.22 -5.82 -8.99
N PHE A 9 2.32 -5.26 -8.48
CA PHE A 9 2.49 -5.04 -7.04
C PHE A 9 1.48 -4.00 -6.53
N VAL A 10 0.95 -4.26 -5.34
CA VAL A 10 0.20 -3.28 -4.56
C VAL A 10 1.06 -2.80 -3.41
N TYR A 11 0.98 -1.51 -3.12
CA TYR A 11 1.88 -0.83 -2.21
C TYR A 11 1.11 -0.30 -1.01
N ARG A 12 1.79 -0.22 0.12
CA ARG A 12 1.26 0.38 1.34
C ARG A 12 2.34 1.17 2.02
N ILE A 13 2.03 2.41 2.39
CA ILE A 13 2.86 3.21 3.28
C ILE A 13 2.41 2.90 4.71
N SER A 14 3.36 2.55 5.57
CA SER A 14 3.11 2.27 6.99
C SER A 14 4.05 3.11 7.85
N THR A 15 3.62 3.44 9.05
CA THR A 15 4.52 4.05 10.05
C THR A 15 5.58 3.04 10.48
N ALA A 16 6.67 3.52 11.08
CA ALA A 16 7.69 2.65 11.64
C ALA A 16 7.12 1.70 12.70
N GLU A 17 6.20 2.19 13.54
CA GLU A 17 5.52 1.40 14.57
C GLU A 17 4.64 0.29 13.97
N GLU A 18 3.89 0.60 12.90
CA GLU A 18 3.08 -0.40 12.19
C GLU A 18 3.95 -1.49 11.55
N TRP A 19 5.10 -1.10 10.98
CA TRP A 19 6.06 -2.02 10.39
C TRP A 19 6.75 -2.91 11.45
N GLU A 20 7.18 -2.33 12.57
CA GLU A 20 7.73 -3.10 13.70
C GLU A 20 6.69 -4.06 14.28
N TYR A 21 5.44 -3.62 14.41
CA TYR A 21 4.34 -4.48 14.86
C TYR A 21 4.15 -5.67 13.92
N LEU A 22 4.11 -5.45 12.60
CA LEU A 22 3.97 -6.52 11.61
C LEU A 22 5.11 -7.54 11.71
N GLN A 23 6.36 -7.08 11.82
CA GLN A 23 7.52 -7.96 11.95
C GLN A 23 7.49 -8.78 13.24
N ASN A 24 7.11 -8.18 14.37
CA ASN A 24 7.09 -8.84 15.67
C ASN A 24 5.94 -9.83 15.84
N ASN A 25 4.78 -9.57 15.21
CA ASN A 25 3.57 -10.38 15.39
C ASN A 25 3.29 -11.32 14.19
N GLY A 26 4.02 -11.18 13.10
CA GLY A 26 3.87 -11.97 11.88
C GLY A 26 2.66 -11.58 11.01
N SER A 27 1.74 -10.74 11.51
CA SER A 27 0.62 -10.20 10.75
C SER A 27 0.09 -8.89 11.34
N THR A 28 -0.64 -8.09 10.57
CA THR A 28 -1.21 -6.80 11.03
C THR A 28 -2.60 -6.52 10.48
N PHE A 29 -3.46 -5.89 11.28
CA PHE A 29 -4.75 -5.33 10.82
C PHE A 29 -4.60 -3.92 10.22
N GLY A 30 -3.38 -3.42 10.06
CA GLY A 30 -3.12 -2.08 9.55
C GLY A 30 -3.38 -0.98 10.58
N GLY A 31 -3.61 0.23 10.06
CA GLY A 31 -3.76 1.45 10.85
C GLY A 31 -5.20 1.69 11.29
N ASN A 32 -5.47 2.87 11.87
CA ASN A 32 -6.81 3.22 12.34
C ASN A 32 -7.85 3.21 11.22
N LEU A 33 -7.48 3.65 10.01
CA LEU A 33 -8.37 3.65 8.85
C LEU A 33 -8.75 2.24 8.40
N ASP A 34 -7.81 1.30 8.40
CA ASP A 34 -8.10 -0.09 8.01
C ASP A 34 -9.00 -0.78 9.03
N LYS A 35 -8.72 -0.54 10.33
CA LYS A 35 -9.54 -1.08 11.42
C LYS A 35 -10.96 -0.53 11.43
N SER A 36 -11.14 0.76 11.13
CA SER A 36 -12.47 1.38 11.11
C SER A 36 -13.28 1.02 9.87
N SER A 37 -12.61 0.81 8.73
CA SER A 37 -13.25 0.42 7.47
C SER A 37 -13.49 -1.10 7.34
N GLY A 38 -12.72 -1.91 8.06
CA GLY A 38 -12.80 -3.38 8.02
C GLY A 38 -12.05 -4.01 6.83
N PHE A 39 -11.09 -3.30 6.25
CA PHE A 39 -10.22 -3.80 5.18
C PHE A 39 -8.90 -3.04 5.11
N ILE A 40 -7.88 -3.69 4.57
CA ILE A 40 -6.54 -3.08 4.44
C ILE A 40 -6.44 -2.38 3.09
N HIS A 41 -6.14 -1.08 3.11
CA HIS A 41 -5.97 -0.24 1.94
C HIS A 41 -4.56 -0.38 1.35
N PHE A 42 -4.51 -0.41 0.03
CA PHE A 42 -3.29 -0.35 -0.77
C PHE A 42 -3.43 0.70 -1.88
N SER A 43 -2.30 0.99 -2.51
CA SER A 43 -2.19 1.84 -3.70
C SER A 43 -1.51 1.09 -4.83
N SER A 44 -1.83 1.41 -6.08
CA SER A 44 -1.01 1.00 -7.22
C SER A 44 0.24 1.88 -7.35
N LEU A 45 1.24 1.42 -8.12
CA LEU A 45 2.45 2.20 -8.38
C LEU A 45 2.12 3.58 -9.01
N HIS A 46 1.19 3.59 -9.97
CA HIS A 46 0.76 4.82 -10.65
C HIS A 46 0.19 5.85 -9.66
N GLN A 47 -0.60 5.39 -8.69
CA GLN A 47 -1.17 6.27 -7.66
C GLN A 47 -0.08 6.89 -6.76
N LEU A 48 0.97 6.13 -6.44
CA LEU A 48 2.10 6.66 -5.66
C LEU A 48 2.94 7.67 -6.45
N GLN A 49 3.15 7.44 -7.74
CA GLN A 49 3.89 8.36 -8.61
C GLN A 49 3.14 9.67 -8.86
N LEU A 50 1.81 9.63 -8.93
CA LEU A 50 0.96 10.82 -9.04
C LEU A 50 0.88 11.62 -7.72
N GLY A 51 1.19 10.97 -6.59
CA GLY A 51 1.01 11.48 -5.22
C GLY A 51 1.88 12.66 -4.78
N GLY A 52 2.67 13.27 -5.67
CA GLY A 52 3.29 14.58 -5.42
C GLY A 52 2.33 15.76 -5.56
N GLU A 53 1.24 15.63 -6.33
CA GLU A 53 0.30 16.71 -6.65
C GLU A 53 -1.19 16.30 -6.50
N LEU A 54 -1.51 15.26 -5.73
CA LEU A 54 -2.90 14.77 -5.62
C LEU A 54 -3.68 15.42 -4.46
N VAL A 55 -4.74 16.14 -4.85
CA VAL A 55 -5.84 16.59 -4.00
C VAL A 55 -6.77 15.40 -3.72
N TYR A 56 -7.01 15.08 -2.44
CA TYR A 56 -8.02 14.11 -2.02
C TYR A 56 -9.42 14.74 -2.11
N GLU A 57 -10.01 14.69 -3.30
CA GLU A 57 -11.46 14.84 -3.47
C GLU A 57 -12.03 13.49 -3.91
N LEU A 58 -13.21 13.13 -3.39
CA LEU A 58 -14.00 12.00 -3.89
C LEU A 58 -14.49 12.33 -5.30
N VAL A 59 -13.61 12.21 -6.30
CA VAL A 59 -13.90 12.50 -7.70
C VAL A 59 -14.18 11.20 -8.43
N ASP A 60 -15.48 11.01 -8.66
CA ASP A 60 -16.18 10.08 -9.55
C ASP A 60 -15.78 8.58 -9.51
N GLY A 61 -16.70 7.72 -9.95
CA GLY A 61 -16.59 6.25 -9.84
C GLY A 61 -15.47 5.59 -10.66
N SER A 62 -14.41 6.31 -11.03
CA SER A 62 -13.27 5.80 -11.81
C SER A 62 -12.07 5.40 -10.95
N ASN A 63 -11.83 6.03 -9.79
CA ASN A 63 -10.69 5.73 -8.94
C ASN A 63 -10.90 4.44 -8.12
N LYS A 64 -10.10 3.41 -8.39
CA LYS A 64 -10.14 2.12 -7.67
C LYS A 64 -8.89 1.96 -6.82
N PHE A 65 -9.08 1.60 -5.55
CA PHE A 65 -8.01 1.24 -4.63
C PHE A 65 -8.09 -0.25 -4.31
N PRO A 66 -6.97 -0.99 -4.36
CA PRO A 66 -6.97 -2.38 -3.94
C PRO A 66 -7.27 -2.48 -2.44
N HIS A 67 -8.22 -3.34 -2.09
CA HIS A 67 -8.61 -3.63 -0.71
C HIS A 67 -8.42 -5.11 -0.42
N PHE A 68 -7.79 -5.42 0.71
CA PHE A 68 -7.60 -6.79 1.17
C PHE A 68 -8.63 -7.18 2.24
N TYR A 69 -9.32 -8.30 2.00
CA TYR A 69 -10.33 -8.91 2.86
C TYR A 69 -10.05 -10.39 3.16
N GLY A 70 -8.83 -10.88 2.93
CA GLY A 70 -8.48 -12.30 3.09
C GLY A 70 -9.36 -13.29 2.29
N PRO A 71 -9.16 -14.61 2.49
CA PRO A 71 -9.83 -15.65 1.70
C PRO A 71 -11.35 -15.71 1.91
N SER A 72 -11.84 -15.39 3.11
CA SER A 72 -13.27 -15.42 3.44
C SER A 72 -14.01 -14.14 3.06
N ARG A 73 -13.34 -13.17 2.43
CA ARG A 73 -13.85 -11.81 2.20
C ARG A 73 -14.31 -11.13 3.50
N SER A 74 -13.62 -11.43 4.60
CA SER A 74 -13.84 -10.89 5.94
C SER A 74 -12.57 -10.21 6.39
N PHE A 75 -12.65 -9.16 7.21
CA PHE A 75 -11.45 -8.44 7.65
C PHE A 75 -10.40 -9.41 8.23
N ALA A 76 -9.28 -9.54 7.52
CA ALA A 76 -8.20 -10.47 7.83
C ALA A 76 -6.90 -9.68 7.93
N PRO A 77 -5.99 -10.06 8.85
CA PRO A 77 -4.72 -9.37 8.97
C PRO A 77 -3.84 -9.67 7.74
N LEU A 78 -3.09 -8.68 7.28
CA LEU A 78 -2.06 -8.85 6.28
C LEU A 78 -0.91 -9.64 6.91
N PRO A 79 -0.58 -10.84 6.39
CA PRO A 79 0.54 -11.60 6.92
C PRO A 79 1.86 -11.02 6.40
N SER A 80 2.92 -11.16 7.21
CA SER A 80 4.25 -10.63 6.90
C SER A 80 4.90 -11.27 5.66
N ASP A 81 4.54 -12.52 5.34
CA ASP A 81 5.02 -13.25 4.17
C ASP A 81 4.40 -12.76 2.85
N ALA A 82 3.31 -11.97 2.89
CA ALA A 82 2.76 -11.29 1.72
C ALA A 82 3.59 -10.06 1.31
N VAL A 83 4.53 -9.60 2.16
CA VAL A 83 5.40 -8.46 1.85
C VAL A 83 6.63 -8.95 1.09
N THR A 84 6.70 -8.63 -0.20
CA THR A 84 7.82 -9.05 -1.07
C THR A 84 9.06 -8.19 -0.90
N LYS A 85 8.88 -6.88 -0.70
CA LYS A 85 9.93 -5.89 -0.43
C LYS A 85 9.41 -4.80 0.51
N ALA A 86 10.30 -4.22 1.31
CA ALA A 86 10.00 -3.07 2.15
C ALA A 86 11.20 -2.13 2.20
N GLU A 87 10.95 -0.82 2.13
CA GLU A 87 11.98 0.21 2.19
C GLU A 87 11.49 1.36 3.08
N ARG A 88 12.41 1.94 3.86
CA ARG A 88 12.13 3.14 4.64
C ARG A 88 12.11 4.34 3.69
N LEU A 89 10.96 5.01 3.60
CA LEU A 89 10.86 6.29 2.89
C LEU A 89 11.81 7.31 3.49
N SER A 90 12.56 7.99 2.63
CA SER A 90 13.41 9.12 2.99
C SER A 90 12.81 10.41 2.42
N VAL A 91 13.04 11.54 3.08
CA VAL A 91 12.61 12.86 2.55
C VAL A 91 13.82 13.56 1.96
N VAL A 92 13.76 13.84 0.65
CA VAL A 92 14.78 14.60 -0.09
C VAL A 92 14.08 15.81 -0.68
N ASP A 93 14.56 17.01 -0.37
CA ASP A 93 13.99 18.29 -0.85
C ASP A 93 12.47 18.45 -0.60
N GLY A 94 11.97 17.91 0.51
CA GLY A 94 10.56 17.95 0.88
C GLY A 94 9.67 16.92 0.18
N GLN A 95 10.24 16.07 -0.68
CA GLN A 95 9.54 14.99 -1.36
C GLN A 95 9.95 13.62 -0.79
N PHE A 96 8.99 12.70 -0.69
CA PHE A 96 9.29 11.32 -0.33
C PHE A 96 10.02 10.61 -1.47
N SER A 97 11.08 9.89 -1.12
CA SER A 97 11.93 9.11 -2.03
C SER A 97 12.04 7.68 -1.54
N CYS A 98 12.00 6.75 -2.49
CA CYS A 98 12.05 5.30 -2.28
C CYS A 98 12.53 4.62 -3.56
N SER A 99 13.51 3.73 -3.46
CA SER A 99 14.04 3.01 -4.62
C SER A 99 13.04 2.02 -5.22
N LEU A 100 12.11 1.49 -4.39
CA LEU A 100 11.03 0.60 -4.86
C LEU A 100 10.10 1.27 -5.89
N LEU A 101 10.03 2.60 -5.95
CA LEU A 101 9.20 3.32 -6.93
C LEU A 101 9.88 3.45 -8.30
N ASN A 102 11.17 3.10 -8.38
CA ASN A 102 12.01 3.26 -9.57
C ASN A 102 12.35 1.93 -10.26
N GLU A 103 12.00 0.79 -9.65
CA GLU A 103 12.18 -0.54 -10.23
C GLU A 103 11.03 -0.83 -11.21
N GLN A 104 11.26 -0.61 -12.52
CA GLN A 104 10.39 -1.08 -13.62
C GLN A 104 10.95 -2.35 -14.26
#